data_AF-A0AAV2BFH3-F1
#
_entry.id   AF-A0AAV2BFH3-F1
#
_cell.length_a   1.000
_cell.length_b   1.000
_cell.length_c   1.000
_cell.angle_alpha   90.00
_cell.angle_beta   90.00
_cell.angle_gamma   90.00
#
_symmetry.space_group_name_H-M   'P 1'
#
loop_
_entity.id
_entity.type
_entity.pdbx_description
1 polymer ?
#
loop_
_entity_poly.entity_id
_entity_poly.type
_entity_poly.pdbx_seq_one_letter_code
_entity_poly.pdbx_strand_id
1 'polypeptide(L)'
;MGTSYTTIDCMKMTCTKDGISGMSFDNDNPCGISFRCLRDEKQPRQREWTLTHQVLYWELLEQWQCVNQVPLSLRDRLCSNVMRDARITELANFPRAHHDIFLEQIGLCGIWGYKDFNKPEWLQKILEWQEPSGCYASSESYKCFDAPAPTNHVRVKRSEKLLSDGCLSHETGVALLALAANVRFEAEKEYEINKEKRSSMLFMK
;
A
#
# COMPACT_ATOMS: atom_id res chain seq x y z
N MET A 1 -21.35 -4.30 19.37
CA MET A 1 -20.16 -4.91 19.98
C MET A 1 -19.35 -5.52 18.86
N GLY A 2 -18.15 -4.99 18.61
CA GLY A 2 -17.25 -5.50 17.58
C GLY A 2 -16.24 -6.49 18.16
N THR A 3 -15.69 -7.36 17.32
CA THR A 3 -14.63 -8.31 17.69
C THR A 3 -13.29 -7.78 17.20
N SER A 4 -12.33 -7.58 18.13
CA SER A 4 -10.98 -7.12 17.80
C SER A 4 -10.00 -8.30 17.65
N TYR A 5 -9.08 -8.23 16.69
CA TYR A 5 -8.05 -9.25 16.44
C TYR A 5 -6.78 -8.63 15.87
N THR A 6 -5.61 -9.26 16.07
CA THR A 6 -4.32 -8.84 15.48
C THR A 6 -3.98 -9.69 14.27
N THR A 7 -3.77 -9.08 13.10
CA THR A 7 -3.39 -9.71 11.83
C THR A 7 -1.96 -10.24 11.86
N ILE A 8 -1.57 -11.00 10.83
CA ILE A 8 -0.27 -11.67 10.79
C ILE A 8 0.87 -10.67 10.56
N ASP A 9 0.55 -9.60 9.85
CA ASP A 9 1.26 -8.33 9.63
C ASP A 9 1.03 -7.35 10.80
N CYS A 10 0.77 -7.91 11.98
CA CYS A 10 0.68 -7.20 13.24
C CYS A 10 -0.37 -6.08 13.36
N MET A 11 -1.24 -5.84 12.37
CA MET A 11 -2.30 -4.84 12.49
C MET A 11 -3.43 -5.32 13.38
N LYS A 12 -3.79 -4.56 14.41
CA LYS A 12 -4.98 -4.89 15.20
C LYS A 12 -6.20 -4.18 14.65
N MET A 13 -7.25 -4.96 14.39
CA MET A 13 -8.41 -4.57 13.60
C MET A 13 -9.68 -4.96 14.34
N THR A 14 -10.71 -4.10 14.30
CA THR A 14 -12.01 -4.40 14.93
C THR A 14 -13.09 -4.58 13.87
N CYS A 15 -13.72 -5.76 13.85
CA CYS A 15 -14.88 -6.01 13.00
C CYS A 15 -16.15 -5.53 13.71
N THR A 16 -16.88 -4.60 13.12
CA THR A 16 -18.15 -4.07 13.60
C THR A 16 -19.27 -4.39 12.61
N LYS A 17 -20.53 -4.04 12.95
CA LYS A 17 -21.67 -4.27 12.07
C LYS A 17 -21.60 -3.44 10.77
N ASP A 18 -20.88 -2.33 10.80
CA ASP A 18 -20.74 -1.39 9.68
C ASP A 18 -19.48 -1.67 8.84
N GLY A 19 -18.71 -2.71 9.19
CA GLY A 19 -17.49 -3.11 8.48
C GLY A 19 -16.30 -3.28 9.41
N ILE A 20 -15.10 -3.21 8.86
CA ILE A 20 -13.87 -3.27 9.65
C ILE A 20 -13.52 -1.83 10.03
N SER A 21 -13.64 -1.50 11.32
CA SER A 21 -13.29 -0.19 11.86
C SER A 21 -12.09 -0.29 12.78
N GLY A 22 -11.22 0.70 12.75
CA GLY A 22 -10.13 0.84 13.71
C GLY A 22 -8.99 -0.12 13.42
N MET A 23 -7.96 0.40 12.74
CA MET A 23 -6.61 -0.02 13.08
C MET A 23 -6.34 0.52 14.49
N SER A 24 -6.46 -0.32 15.49
CA SER A 24 -6.19 0.04 16.88
C SER A 24 -5.39 -1.10 17.48
N PHE A 25 -4.10 -0.86 17.72
CA PHE A 25 -3.23 -1.68 18.56
C PHE A 25 -3.72 -1.61 20.02
N ASP A 26 -3.36 -2.60 20.86
CA ASP A 26 -4.00 -2.91 22.15
C ASP A 26 -4.44 -1.72 23.04
N ASN A 27 -5.57 -1.90 23.75
CA ASN A 27 -6.27 -0.99 24.69
C ASN A 27 -5.57 0.33 25.04
N ASP A 28 -6.30 1.44 24.94
CA ASP A 28 -5.98 2.79 25.44
C ASP A 28 -4.65 3.43 24.97
N ASN A 29 -3.80 2.71 24.21
CA ASN A 29 -2.58 3.26 23.61
C ASN A 29 -2.38 2.74 22.17
N PRO A 30 -2.72 3.54 21.13
CA PRO A 30 -2.59 3.14 19.71
C PRO A 30 -1.15 2.81 19.27
N CYS A 31 -0.16 3.09 20.12
CA CYS A 31 1.26 2.87 19.86
C CYS A 31 1.86 1.69 20.65
N GLY A 32 1.03 0.87 21.31
CA GLY A 32 1.43 -0.35 22.01
C GLY A 32 1.90 -1.45 21.05
N ILE A 33 3.09 -1.29 20.48
CA ILE A 33 3.67 -2.25 19.53
C ILE A 33 4.52 -3.29 20.27
N SER A 34 4.24 -4.57 20.05
CA SER A 34 5.07 -5.64 20.62
C SER A 34 6.47 -5.72 19.98
N PHE A 35 7.49 -6.08 20.75
CA PHE A 35 8.84 -6.34 20.22
C PHE A 35 8.85 -7.38 19.10
N ARG A 36 7.95 -8.37 19.16
CA ARG A 36 7.77 -9.37 18.10
C ARG A 36 7.41 -8.68 16.78
N CYS A 37 6.42 -7.79 16.79
CA CYS A 37 5.99 -7.06 15.60
C CYS A 37 7.09 -6.17 15.05
N LEU A 38 7.79 -5.42 15.89
CA LEU A 38 8.92 -4.59 15.44
C LEU A 38 10.03 -5.42 14.78
N ARG A 39 10.25 -6.66 15.25
CA ARG A 39 11.24 -7.57 14.67
C ARG A 39 10.75 -8.13 13.34
N ASP A 40 9.51 -8.62 13.31
CA ASP A 40 8.91 -9.27 12.14
C ASP A 40 8.80 -8.27 10.96
N GLU A 41 8.38 -7.04 11.25
CA GLU A 41 8.25 -5.94 10.27
C GLU A 41 9.59 -5.32 9.85
N LYS A 42 10.70 -5.73 10.48
CA LYS A 42 12.07 -5.35 10.06
C LYS A 42 12.78 -6.47 9.32
N GLN A 43 12.20 -7.68 9.22
CA GLN A 43 12.88 -8.81 8.61
C GLN A 43 13.36 -8.47 7.18
N PRO A 44 14.63 -8.75 6.85
CA PRO A 44 15.16 -8.45 5.53
C PRO A 44 14.68 -9.48 4.50
N ARG A 45 14.81 -9.10 3.22
CA ARG A 45 14.60 -9.99 2.05
C ARG A 45 13.18 -10.55 1.88
N GLN A 46 12.18 -9.87 2.42
CA GLN A 46 10.78 -10.16 2.10
C GLN A 46 10.47 -9.83 0.63
N ARG A 47 9.39 -10.43 0.13
CA ARG A 47 8.89 -10.30 -1.25
C ARG A 47 7.39 -10.02 -1.23
N GLU A 48 6.92 -9.38 -2.31
CA GLU A 48 5.49 -9.28 -2.64
C GLU A 48 4.65 -8.83 -1.43
N TRP A 49 3.58 -9.58 -1.11
CA TRP A 49 2.61 -9.26 -0.07
C TRP A 49 3.26 -8.96 1.29
N THR A 50 4.21 -9.77 1.75
CA THR A 50 4.86 -9.53 3.04
C THR A 50 5.68 -8.24 3.01
N LEU A 51 6.28 -7.91 1.87
CA LEU A 51 7.10 -6.71 1.73
C LEU A 51 6.25 -5.43 1.64
N THR A 52 5.13 -5.43 0.93
CA THR A 52 4.22 -4.28 0.88
C THR A 52 3.55 -4.05 2.24
N HIS A 53 3.22 -5.12 2.95
CA HIS A 53 2.71 -5.03 4.32
C HIS A 53 3.74 -4.48 5.32
N GLN A 54 5.03 -4.77 5.16
CA GLN A 54 6.09 -4.11 5.94
C GLN A 54 6.09 -2.60 5.71
N VAL A 55 5.97 -2.16 4.47
CA VAL A 55 5.90 -0.73 4.14
C VAL A 55 4.68 -0.09 4.78
N LEU A 56 3.49 -0.65 4.52
CA LEU A 56 2.23 -0.17 5.05
C LEU A 56 2.23 -0.09 6.59
N TYR A 57 2.81 -1.10 7.25
CA TYR A 57 2.95 -1.12 8.70
C TYR A 57 3.71 0.12 9.21
N TRP A 58 4.89 0.38 8.65
CA TRP A 58 5.72 1.52 9.06
C TRP A 58 5.09 2.86 8.68
N GLU A 59 4.41 2.95 7.53
CA GLU A 59 3.65 4.13 7.12
C GLU A 59 2.59 4.49 8.16
N LEU A 60 1.78 3.53 8.57
CA LEU A 60 0.69 3.77 9.52
C LEU A 60 1.20 4.19 10.89
N LEU A 61 2.29 3.58 11.37
CA LEU A 61 2.92 3.98 12.63
C LEU A 61 3.40 5.43 12.60
N GLU A 62 3.91 5.89 11.47
CA GLU A 62 4.30 7.29 11.30
C GLU A 62 3.08 8.21 11.18
N GLN A 63 2.08 7.84 10.38
CA GLN A 63 0.85 8.62 10.22
C GLN A 63 0.10 8.82 11.54
N TRP A 64 0.12 7.84 12.44
CA TRP A 64 -0.47 7.97 13.78
C TRP A 64 0.49 8.50 14.84
N GLN A 65 1.68 8.97 14.45
CA GLN A 65 2.66 9.54 15.38
C GLN A 65 3.11 8.56 16.48
N CYS A 66 3.05 7.25 16.20
CA CYS A 66 3.61 6.21 17.08
C CYS A 66 5.13 6.09 16.93
N VAL A 67 5.66 6.54 15.81
CA VAL A 67 7.08 6.83 15.62
C VAL A 67 7.22 8.24 15.06
N ASN A 68 8.24 8.97 15.51
CA ASN A 68 8.47 10.34 15.02
C ASN A 68 8.80 10.36 13.52
N GLN A 69 9.65 9.42 13.09
CA GLN A 69 10.04 9.25 11.71
C GLN A 69 10.55 7.82 11.52
N VAL A 70 10.13 7.17 10.45
CA VAL A 70 10.72 5.90 10.03
C VAL A 70 12.15 6.17 9.53
N PRO A 71 13.19 5.48 10.03
CA PRO A 71 14.56 5.71 9.60
C PRO A 71 14.70 5.64 8.07
N LEU A 72 15.38 6.62 7.47
CA LEU A 72 15.58 6.65 6.00
C LEU A 72 16.22 5.36 5.49
N SER A 73 17.22 4.82 6.21
CA SER A 73 17.85 3.55 5.85
C SER A 73 16.88 2.36 5.83
N LEU A 74 15.83 2.39 6.65
CA LEU A 74 14.78 1.37 6.64
C LEU A 74 13.86 1.56 5.43
N ARG A 75 13.42 2.80 5.17
CA ARG A 75 12.59 3.10 3.98
C ARG A 75 13.33 2.77 2.69
N ASP A 76 14.59 3.20 2.55
CA ASP A 76 15.40 2.96 1.37
C ASP A 76 15.54 1.46 1.11
N ARG A 77 15.80 0.68 2.15
CA ARG A 77 15.89 -0.77 2.05
C ARG A 77 14.56 -1.40 1.63
N LEU A 78 13.44 -0.98 2.22
CA LEU A 78 12.12 -1.52 1.89
C LEU A 78 11.76 -1.16 0.44
N CYS A 79 11.80 0.13 0.09
CA CYS A 79 11.42 0.60 -1.24
C CYS A 79 12.38 0.18 -2.36
N SER A 80 13.67 -0.04 -2.07
CA SER A 80 14.57 -0.68 -3.05
C SER A 80 14.15 -2.13 -3.35
N ASN A 81 13.68 -2.88 -2.35
CA ASN A 81 13.16 -4.23 -2.56
C ASN A 81 11.81 -4.21 -3.29
N VAL A 82 10.95 -3.23 -2.98
CA VAL A 82 9.65 -3.04 -3.66
C VAL A 82 9.90 -2.70 -5.13
N MET A 83 10.84 -1.80 -5.42
CA MET A 83 11.22 -1.44 -6.79
C MET A 83 11.75 -2.64 -7.58
N ARG A 84 12.54 -3.52 -6.95
CA ARG A 84 12.96 -4.79 -7.56
C ARG A 84 11.75 -5.63 -7.97
N ASP A 85 10.77 -5.80 -7.08
CA ASP A 85 9.60 -6.63 -7.34
C ASP A 85 8.66 -5.99 -8.40
N ALA A 86 8.51 -4.66 -8.37
CA ALA A 86 7.77 -3.91 -9.39
C ALA A 86 8.39 -4.05 -10.79
N ARG A 87 9.73 -3.99 -10.88
CA ARG A 87 10.45 -4.22 -12.14
C ARG A 87 10.30 -5.65 -12.67
N ILE A 88 10.19 -6.65 -11.80
CA ILE A 88 9.90 -8.03 -12.23
C ILE A 88 8.50 -8.10 -12.86
N THR A 89 7.52 -7.39 -12.30
CA THR A 89 6.16 -7.30 -12.87
C THR A 89 6.17 -6.58 -14.22
N GLU A 90 6.93 -5.49 -14.34
CA GLU A 90 7.16 -4.78 -15.61
C GLU A 90 7.79 -5.70 -16.67
N LEU A 91 8.85 -6.43 -16.32
CA LEU A 91 9.52 -7.38 -17.23
C LEU A 91 8.60 -8.55 -17.66
N ALA A 92 7.66 -8.94 -16.81
CA ALA A 92 6.64 -9.94 -17.11
C ALA A 92 5.45 -9.36 -17.90
N ASN A 93 5.51 -8.10 -18.33
CA ASN A 93 4.45 -7.38 -19.04
C ASN A 93 3.12 -7.32 -18.25
N PHE A 94 3.22 -7.03 -16.96
CA PHE A 94 2.08 -6.73 -16.07
C PHE A 94 0.97 -7.79 -16.08
N PRO A 95 1.27 -9.05 -15.72
CA PRO A 95 0.26 -10.10 -15.65
C PRO A 95 -0.87 -9.71 -14.69
N ARG A 96 -2.12 -10.03 -15.06
CA ARG A 96 -3.32 -9.63 -14.30
C ARG A 96 -3.26 -10.00 -12.82
N ALA A 97 -2.76 -11.20 -12.53
CA ALA A 97 -2.59 -11.72 -11.18
C ALA A 97 -1.66 -10.85 -10.29
N HIS A 98 -0.88 -9.95 -10.88
CA HIS A 98 0.05 -9.07 -10.17
C HIS A 98 -0.43 -7.61 -10.13
N HIS A 99 -1.58 -7.25 -10.70
CA HIS A 99 -2.03 -5.85 -10.70
C HIS A 99 -2.23 -5.33 -9.27
N ASP A 100 -2.93 -6.09 -8.42
CA ASP A 100 -3.17 -5.73 -7.02
C ASP A 100 -1.87 -5.40 -6.26
N ILE A 101 -0.91 -6.35 -6.27
CA ILE A 101 0.38 -6.14 -5.60
C ILE A 101 1.22 -5.03 -6.26
N PHE A 102 1.12 -4.85 -7.58
CA PHE A 102 1.82 -3.77 -8.27
C PHE A 102 1.26 -2.40 -7.89
N LEU A 103 -0.07 -2.26 -7.79
CA LEU A 103 -0.72 -1.03 -7.32
C LEU A 103 -0.31 -0.68 -5.89
N GLU A 104 -0.24 -1.67 -4.99
CA GLU A 104 0.31 -1.48 -3.63
C GLU A 104 1.76 -0.96 -3.69
N GLN A 105 2.61 -1.58 -4.51
CA GLN A 105 4.03 -1.20 -4.64
C GLN A 105 4.18 0.25 -5.10
N ILE A 106 3.40 0.68 -6.11
CA ILE A 106 3.43 2.05 -6.62
C ILE A 106 2.91 3.04 -5.59
N GLY A 107 1.78 2.73 -4.97
CA GLY A 107 1.11 3.61 -4.03
C GLY A 107 1.91 3.86 -2.76
N LEU A 108 2.37 2.81 -2.11
CA LEU A 108 3.05 2.89 -0.81
C LEU A 108 4.40 3.62 -0.94
N CYS A 109 5.33 3.08 -1.74
CA CYS A 109 6.63 3.74 -1.90
C CYS A 109 6.53 5.11 -2.61
N GLY A 110 5.56 5.29 -3.50
CA GLY A 110 5.27 6.59 -4.10
C GLY A 110 4.82 7.62 -3.08
N ILE A 111 3.93 7.27 -2.13
CA ILE A 111 3.50 8.22 -1.08
C ILE A 111 4.61 8.49 -0.07
N TRP A 112 5.57 7.58 0.13
CA TRP A 112 6.79 7.90 0.88
C TRP A 112 7.75 8.86 0.16
N GLY A 113 7.50 9.19 -1.11
CA GLY A 113 8.26 10.16 -1.89
C GLY A 113 9.35 9.53 -2.78
N TYR A 114 9.34 8.22 -2.98
CA TYR A 114 10.26 7.56 -3.92
C TYR A 114 9.76 7.75 -5.36
N LYS A 115 10.32 8.75 -6.04
CA LYS A 115 9.88 9.22 -7.36
C LYS A 115 10.02 8.19 -8.48
N ASP A 116 10.90 7.20 -8.32
CA ASP A 116 11.09 6.12 -9.31
C ASP A 116 9.82 5.27 -9.52
N PHE A 117 8.85 5.34 -8.60
CA PHE A 117 7.56 4.66 -8.71
C PHE A 117 6.55 5.44 -9.58
N ASN A 118 6.83 6.71 -9.92
CA ASN A 118 5.94 7.59 -10.69
C ASN A 118 6.28 7.62 -12.19
N LYS A 119 6.68 6.48 -12.73
CA LYS A 119 6.99 6.29 -14.15
C LYS A 119 5.75 6.53 -15.03
N PRO A 120 5.82 7.38 -16.08
CA PRO A 120 4.69 7.62 -16.98
C PRO A 120 4.13 6.34 -17.61
N GLU A 121 5.01 5.40 -17.97
CA GLU A 121 4.62 4.10 -18.51
C GLU A 121 3.83 3.24 -17.50
N TRP A 122 4.15 3.33 -16.22
CA TRP A 122 3.42 2.62 -15.16
C TRP A 122 2.09 3.27 -14.87
N LEU A 123 2.04 4.61 -14.82
CA LEU A 123 0.78 5.35 -14.68
C LEU A 123 -0.18 5.04 -15.84
N GLN A 124 0.32 5.01 -17.08
CA GLN A 124 -0.49 4.65 -18.23
C GLN A 124 -1.09 3.24 -18.07
N LYS A 125 -0.31 2.25 -17.61
CA LYS A 125 -0.81 0.90 -17.36
C LYS A 125 -1.90 0.87 -16.30
N ILE A 126 -1.72 1.60 -15.20
CA ILE A 126 -2.72 1.71 -14.14
C ILE A 126 -4.04 2.28 -14.70
N LEU A 127 -3.97 3.35 -15.49
CA LEU A 127 -5.15 3.94 -16.12
C LEU A 127 -5.82 3.00 -17.14
N GLU A 128 -5.05 2.17 -17.85
CA GLU A 128 -5.58 1.17 -18.78
C GLU A 128 -6.33 0.02 -18.07
N TRP A 129 -6.07 -0.24 -16.79
CA TRP A 129 -6.77 -1.26 -16.00
C TRP A 129 -8.06 -0.75 -15.36
N GLN A 130 -8.33 0.55 -15.47
CA GLN A 130 -9.51 1.18 -14.91
C GLN A 130 -10.76 0.78 -15.71
N GLU A 131 -11.79 0.33 -15.01
CA GLU A 131 -13.10 0.07 -15.59
C GLU A 131 -13.80 1.39 -16.00
N PRO A 132 -14.80 1.38 -16.89
CA PRO A 132 -15.51 2.59 -17.30
C PRO A 132 -16.13 3.40 -16.15
N SER A 133 -16.46 2.75 -15.03
CA SER A 133 -16.95 3.39 -13.81
C SER A 133 -15.85 4.07 -12.97
N GLY A 134 -14.58 3.89 -13.33
CA GLY A 134 -13.42 4.44 -12.62
C GLY A 134 -12.83 3.53 -11.55
N CYS A 135 -13.43 2.37 -11.29
CA CYS A 135 -12.93 1.39 -10.32
C CYS A 135 -12.09 0.30 -10.97
N TYR A 136 -11.61 -0.65 -10.15
CA TYR A 136 -10.72 -1.72 -10.60
C TYR A 136 -11.38 -3.06 -10.26
N ALA A 137 -11.51 -3.93 -11.26
CA ALA A 137 -12.20 -5.21 -11.17
C ALA A 137 -11.27 -6.35 -11.57
N SER A 138 -11.40 -7.52 -10.94
CA SER A 138 -10.72 -8.74 -11.40
C SER A 138 -11.55 -9.49 -12.43
N SER A 139 -10.93 -9.80 -13.56
CA SER A 139 -11.45 -10.78 -14.53
C SER A 139 -11.19 -12.23 -14.11
N GLU A 140 -10.36 -12.47 -13.08
CA GLU A 140 -10.07 -13.80 -12.55
C GLU A 140 -10.56 -13.94 -11.11
N SER A 141 -11.36 -14.98 -10.85
CA SER A 141 -11.69 -15.38 -9.49
C SER A 141 -10.41 -15.59 -8.70
N TYR A 142 -10.19 -14.81 -7.64
CA TYR A 142 -9.07 -14.99 -6.73
C TYR A 142 -9.06 -16.45 -6.23
N LYS A 143 -8.19 -17.29 -6.78
CA LYS A 143 -8.02 -18.66 -6.27
C LYS A 143 -7.11 -18.54 -5.06
N CYS A 144 -7.66 -18.78 -3.88
CA CYS A 144 -6.87 -18.94 -2.67
C CYS A 144 -5.83 -20.05 -2.92
N PHE A 145 -4.57 -19.67 -3.10
CA PHE A 145 -3.48 -20.61 -2.95
C PHE A 145 -3.43 -20.99 -1.46
N ASP A 146 -3.72 -22.26 -1.24
CA ASP A 146 -3.58 -23.04 -0.01
C ASP A 146 -4.51 -22.69 1.17
N ALA A 147 -5.67 -23.35 1.17
CA ALA A 147 -6.35 -23.70 2.42
C ALA A 147 -6.61 -25.22 2.45
N PRO A 148 -5.75 -26.03 3.10
CA PRO A 148 -6.21 -27.31 3.59
C PRO A 148 -7.28 -27.08 4.68
N ALA A 149 -8.45 -27.68 4.51
CA ALA A 149 -9.47 -27.75 5.56
C ALA A 149 -9.30 -29.07 6.37
N PRO A 150 -9.79 -29.19 7.61
CA PRO A 150 -9.91 -28.20 8.68
C PRO A 150 -9.27 -28.72 9.98
N THR A 151 -8.56 -27.88 10.73
CA THR A 151 -8.39 -28.09 12.18
C THR A 151 -8.75 -26.79 12.89
N ASN A 152 -9.72 -26.91 13.80
CA ASN A 152 -10.33 -25.94 14.70
C ASN A 152 -9.66 -24.55 14.79
N HIS A 153 -10.49 -23.52 14.57
CA HIS A 153 -10.17 -22.08 14.53
C HIS A 153 -9.48 -21.60 13.24
N VAL A 154 -10.14 -21.78 12.09
CA VAL A 154 -9.71 -21.14 10.84
C VAL A 154 -10.04 -19.65 10.90
N ARG A 155 -9.01 -18.84 11.04
CA ARG A 155 -9.07 -17.42 10.71
C ARG A 155 -9.35 -17.31 9.21
N VAL A 156 -10.54 -16.87 8.84
CA VAL A 156 -10.90 -16.64 7.42
C VAL A 156 -9.97 -15.55 6.89
N LYS A 157 -9.14 -15.87 5.88
CA LYS A 157 -8.38 -14.86 5.12
C LYS A 157 -9.41 -13.88 4.55
N ARG A 158 -9.17 -12.57 4.67
CA ARG A 158 -10.10 -11.55 4.14
C ARG A 158 -10.36 -11.86 2.67
N SER A 159 -11.60 -12.17 2.36
CA SER A 159 -12.04 -12.23 0.98
C SER A 159 -12.18 -10.81 0.48
N GLU A 160 -11.65 -10.55 -0.70
CA GLU A 160 -11.95 -9.35 -1.46
C GLU A 160 -13.45 -9.05 -1.45
N LYS A 161 -13.82 -7.78 -1.31
CA LYS A 161 -15.23 -7.36 -1.30
C LYS A 161 -15.63 -6.91 -2.70
N LEU A 162 -16.53 -7.69 -3.31
CA LEU A 162 -17.18 -7.29 -4.56
C LEU A 162 -18.14 -6.12 -4.31
N LEU A 163 -18.00 -5.07 -5.11
CA LEU A 163 -18.87 -3.90 -5.14
C LEU A 163 -20.06 -4.15 -6.09
N SER A 164 -21.08 -3.29 -6.01
CA SER A 164 -22.32 -3.46 -6.78
C SER A 164 -22.14 -3.36 -8.30
N ASP A 165 -21.05 -2.74 -8.75
CA ASP A 165 -20.65 -2.56 -10.15
C ASP A 165 -19.66 -3.64 -10.64
N GLY A 166 -19.39 -4.67 -9.83
CA GLY A 166 -18.47 -5.75 -10.18
C GLY A 166 -17.00 -5.46 -9.85
N CYS A 167 -16.70 -4.27 -9.32
CA CYS A 167 -15.35 -3.92 -8.91
C CYS A 167 -14.96 -4.54 -7.57
N LEU A 168 -13.65 -4.55 -7.33
CA LEU A 168 -13.04 -5.06 -6.12
C LEU A 168 -12.68 -3.90 -5.19
N SER A 169 -13.14 -3.98 -3.94
CA SER A 169 -12.97 -2.90 -2.97
C SER A 169 -11.52 -2.65 -2.61
N HIS A 170 -10.72 -3.72 -2.41
CA HIS A 170 -9.32 -3.57 -2.05
C HIS A 170 -8.51 -3.11 -3.25
N GLU A 171 -8.65 -3.76 -4.41
CA GLU A 171 -7.92 -3.37 -5.61
C GLU A 171 -8.21 -1.91 -6.02
N THR A 172 -9.47 -1.47 -5.93
CA THR A 172 -9.84 -0.06 -6.15
C THR A 172 -9.19 0.87 -5.12
N GLY A 173 -9.09 0.44 -3.87
CA GLY A 173 -8.44 1.22 -2.80
C GLY A 173 -6.94 1.39 -3.03
N VAL A 174 -6.23 0.32 -3.40
CA VAL A 174 -4.78 0.39 -3.67
C VAL A 174 -4.50 1.10 -5.00
N ALA A 175 -5.39 1.01 -5.97
CA ALA A 175 -5.30 1.82 -7.19
C ALA A 175 -5.47 3.31 -6.91
N LEU A 176 -6.42 3.68 -6.05
CA LEU A 176 -6.57 5.06 -5.61
C LEU A 176 -5.30 5.57 -4.90
N LEU A 177 -4.66 4.73 -4.08
CA LEU A 177 -3.38 5.07 -3.44
C LEU A 177 -2.27 5.29 -4.48
N ALA A 178 -2.16 4.41 -5.48
CA ALA A 178 -1.19 4.55 -6.58
C ALA A 178 -1.42 5.83 -7.40
N LEU A 179 -2.67 6.15 -7.73
CA LEU A 179 -3.02 7.38 -8.43
C LEU A 179 -2.75 8.62 -7.58
N ALA A 180 -3.07 8.59 -6.29
CA ALA A 180 -2.79 9.69 -5.36
C ALA A 180 -1.28 9.97 -5.24
N ALA A 181 -0.45 8.92 -5.21
CA ALA A 181 1.01 9.07 -5.22
C ALA A 181 1.49 9.76 -6.52
N ASN A 182 0.92 9.44 -7.67
CA ASN A 182 1.23 10.09 -8.95
C ASN A 182 0.78 11.54 -9.00
N VAL A 183 -0.44 11.84 -8.53
CA VAL A 183 -0.94 13.22 -8.43
C VAL A 183 -0.04 14.05 -7.52
N ARG A 184 0.36 13.50 -6.37
CA ARG A 184 1.28 14.16 -5.45
C ARG A 184 2.62 14.46 -6.11
N PHE A 185 3.20 13.49 -6.83
CA PHE A 185 4.46 13.66 -7.54
C PHE A 185 4.41 14.83 -8.54
N GLU A 186 3.37 14.88 -9.38
CA GLU A 186 3.21 15.98 -10.35
C GLU A 186 2.97 17.32 -9.65
N ALA A 187 2.19 17.35 -8.56
CA ALA A 187 1.97 18.58 -7.78
C ALA A 187 3.28 19.11 -7.16
N GLU A 188 4.11 18.24 -6.60
CA GLU A 188 5.42 18.60 -6.03
C GLU A 188 6.38 19.12 -7.12
N LYS A 189 6.39 18.48 -8.29
CA LYS A 189 7.20 18.89 -9.44
C LYS A 189 6.80 20.28 -9.96
N GLU A 190 5.51 20.52 -10.17
CA GLU A 190 4.99 21.84 -10.57
C GLU A 190 5.31 22.92 -9.52
N TYR A 191 5.22 22.59 -8.24
CA TYR A 191 5.56 23.51 -7.16
C TYR A 191 7.04 23.94 -7.22
N GLU A 192 7.98 23.01 -7.36
CA GLU A 192 9.41 23.34 -7.43
C GLU A 192 9.75 24.16 -8.68
N ILE A 193 9.16 23.85 -9.84
CA ILE A 193 9.32 24.66 -11.08
C ILE A 193 8.87 26.11 -10.84
N ASN A 194 7.73 26.31 -10.19
CA ASN A 194 7.19 27.64 -9.92
C ASN A 194 8.00 28.40 -8.88
N LYS A 195 8.56 27.70 -7.89
CA LYS A 195 9.47 28.26 -6.88
C LYS A 195 10.78 28.74 -7.50
N GLU A 196 11.37 27.98 -8.41
CA GLU A 196 12.58 28.37 -9.15
C GLU A 196 12.35 29.63 -10.00
N LYS A 197 11.22 29.69 -10.72
CA LYS A 197 10.82 30.88 -11.50
C LYS A 197 10.65 32.12 -10.64
N ARG A 198 10.11 31.99 -9.43
CA ARG A 198 9.98 33.12 -8.47
C ARG A 198 11.34 33.57 -7.96
N SER A 199 12.21 32.64 -7.57
CA SER A 199 13.55 32.96 -7.10
C SER A 199 14.36 33.68 -8.18
N SER A 200 14.37 33.19 -9.42
CA SER A 200 15.09 33.85 -10.52
C SER A 200 14.57 35.26 -10.83
N MET A 201 13.26 35.49 -10.70
CA MET A 201 12.64 36.81 -10.87
C MET A 201 12.96 37.78 -9.72
N LEU A 202 13.27 37.29 -8.52
CA LEU A 202 13.76 38.11 -7.39
C LEU A 202 15.23 38.53 -7.54
N PHE A 203 16.07 37.73 -8.22
CA PHE A 203 17.48 38.06 -8.47
C PHE A 203 17.69 38.98 -9.70
N MET A 204 16.63 39.28 -10.45
CA MET A 204 16.65 40.19 -11.62
C MET A 204 16.16 41.62 -11.28
N LYS A 205 15.97 41.94 -10.00
CA LYS A 205 15.66 43.29 -9.49
C LYS A 205 16.82 43.81 -8.65
#